data_AF-A0A2W1FPS4-F1
#
_entry.id   AF-A0A2W1FPS4-F1
#
_cell.length_a   1.000
_cell.length_b   1.000
_cell.length_c   1.000
_cell.angle_alpha   90.00
_cell.angle_beta   90.00
_cell.angle_gamma   90.00
#
_symmetry.space_group_name_H-M   'P 1'
#
loop_
_entity.id
_entity.type
_entity.pdbx_description
1 polymer ?
#
loop_
_entity_poly.entity_id
_entity_poly.type
_entity_poly.pdbx_seq_one_letter_code
_entity_poly.pdbx_strand_id
1 'polypeptide(L)'
;MIKSRYYPETEQLLKDVTGASRVHVFNHAIRRQRLSDDPDARTLSGPVNRIHIDQSYEAALSRVPFHLPEDADKLLKSRVQIINVWRPIKTVRRDPLAVAEANSVNDDSLVVAEIIYPDRNGETYAVKYDPKHKWFYKSELSPDEVLLFKCFDSKLDGRARRVPHTAFAVPGTEDKESRESIEIRALVFHEDQTFA
;
A
#
# COMPACT_ATOMS: atom_id res chain seq x y z
N MET A 1 2.02 20.05 5.50
CA MET A 1 0.58 19.76 5.39
C MET A 1 0.26 18.28 5.53
N ILE A 2 0.93 17.37 4.79
CA ILE A 2 0.64 15.91 4.88
C ILE A 2 0.73 15.37 6.32
N LYS A 3 1.91 15.46 6.96
CA LYS A 3 2.11 14.97 8.32
C LYS A 3 1.24 15.66 9.38
N SER A 4 0.97 16.95 9.22
CA SER A 4 0.27 17.76 10.23
C SER A 4 -1.25 17.77 10.09
N ARG A 5 -1.81 17.33 8.95
CA ARG A 5 -3.27 17.31 8.71
C ARG A 5 -3.75 15.97 8.20
N TYR A 6 -3.14 15.47 7.12
CA TYR A 6 -3.63 14.28 6.43
C TYR A 6 -3.31 12.97 7.17
N TYR A 7 -2.21 12.93 7.93
CA TYR A 7 -1.88 11.79 8.78
C TYR A 7 -2.95 11.57 9.88
N PRO A 8 -3.29 12.57 10.73
CA PRO A 8 -4.39 12.42 11.69
C PRO A 8 -5.73 12.00 11.08
N GLU A 9 -6.10 12.58 9.93
CA GLU A 9 -7.32 12.22 9.18
C GLU A 9 -7.27 10.74 8.75
N THR A 10 -6.13 10.29 8.20
CA THR A 10 -5.95 8.92 7.75
C THR A 10 -5.93 7.93 8.91
N GLU A 11 -5.30 8.28 10.03
CA GLU A 11 -5.31 7.47 11.24
C GLU A 11 -6.71 7.28 11.79
N GLN A 12 -7.51 8.36 11.85
CA GLN A 12 -8.90 8.28 12.30
C GLN A 12 -9.75 7.44 11.34
N LEU A 13 -9.65 7.68 10.03
CA LEU A 13 -10.34 6.87 9.01
C LEU A 13 -10.03 5.38 9.16
N LEU A 14 -8.75 5.03 9.34
CA LEU A 14 -8.35 3.63 9.52
C LEU A 14 -8.93 3.04 10.81
N LYS A 15 -8.95 3.79 11.92
CA LYS A 15 -9.60 3.35 13.16
C LYS A 15 -11.09 3.12 12.95
N ASP A 16 -11.79 4.06 12.30
CA ASP A 16 -13.23 3.97 12.07
C ASP A 16 -13.61 2.78 11.18
N VAL A 17 -12.84 2.54 10.11
CA VAL A 17 -13.12 1.45 9.16
C VAL A 17 -12.74 0.08 9.73
N THR A 18 -11.66 -0.01 10.50
CA THR A 18 -11.09 -1.30 10.92
C THR A 18 -11.42 -1.69 12.35
N GLY A 19 -11.77 -0.74 13.22
CA GLY A 19 -11.87 -0.93 14.66
C GLY A 19 -10.53 -1.01 15.39
N ALA A 20 -9.42 -0.66 14.74
CA ALA A 20 -8.09 -0.76 15.32
C ALA A 20 -7.91 0.09 16.59
N SER A 21 -7.22 -0.47 17.58
CA SER A 21 -6.88 0.25 18.82
C SER A 21 -5.78 1.30 18.58
N ARG A 22 -4.86 1.01 17.65
CA ARG A 22 -3.74 1.87 17.34
C ARG A 22 -3.41 1.86 15.86
N VAL A 23 -3.09 3.03 15.33
CA VAL A 23 -2.61 3.23 13.96
C VAL A 23 -1.34 4.07 14.04
N HIS A 24 -0.35 3.72 13.22
CA HIS A 24 0.89 4.49 13.08
C HIS A 24 1.24 4.64 11.60
N VAL A 25 1.15 5.86 11.09
CA VAL A 25 1.57 6.17 9.72
C VAL A 25 3.10 6.29 9.66
N PHE A 26 3.74 5.35 8.97
CA PHE A 26 5.20 5.30 8.91
C PHE A 26 5.80 5.91 7.64
N ASN A 27 5.06 5.95 6.53
CA ASN A 27 5.49 6.66 5.33
C ASN A 27 4.33 7.17 4.47
N HIS A 28 4.67 8.02 3.50
CA HIS A 28 3.79 8.35 2.39
C HIS A 28 4.59 8.50 1.10
N ALA A 29 3.92 8.29 -0.03
CA ALA A 29 4.41 8.64 -1.35
C ALA A 29 3.42 9.60 -2.03
N ILE A 30 3.95 10.63 -2.68
CA ILE A 30 3.18 11.49 -3.59
C ILE A 30 3.65 11.16 -4.99
N ARG A 31 2.73 10.74 -5.86
CA ARG A 31 3.02 10.40 -7.25
C ARG A 31 2.37 11.42 -8.17
N ARG A 32 3.19 12.09 -8.96
CA ARG A 32 2.80 13.04 -10.01
C ARG A 32 3.77 12.89 -11.17
N GLN A 33 3.33 13.13 -12.39
CA GLN A 33 4.23 13.11 -13.54
C GLN A 33 5.29 14.21 -13.38
N ARG A 34 6.57 13.88 -13.67
CA ARG A 34 7.63 14.89 -13.74
C ARG A 34 7.28 15.90 -14.83
N LEU A 35 7.27 17.18 -14.47
CA LEU A 35 7.11 18.30 -15.41
C LEU A 35 8.44 18.73 -16.04
N SER A 36 9.58 18.23 -15.55
CA SER A 36 10.92 18.53 -16.05
C SER A 36 11.85 17.31 -16.03
N ASP A 37 12.83 17.31 -16.95
CA ASP A 37 13.93 16.32 -17.05
C ASP A 37 15.01 16.51 -15.96
N ASP A 38 14.71 17.22 -14.87
CA ASP A 38 15.67 17.47 -13.80
C ASP A 38 16.05 16.14 -13.11
N PRO A 39 17.30 15.68 -13.25
CA PRO A 39 17.74 14.41 -12.69
C PRO A 39 17.72 14.42 -11.15
N ASP A 40 17.76 15.58 -10.50
CA ASP A 40 17.83 15.71 -9.04
C ASP A 40 16.46 15.85 -8.36
N ALA A 41 15.36 15.83 -9.13
CA ALA A 41 13.99 15.78 -8.60
C ALA A 41 13.66 14.38 -8.04
N ARG A 42 14.32 13.97 -6.94
CA ARG A 42 14.28 12.62 -6.32
C ARG A 42 12.90 12.13 -5.84
N THR A 43 11.82 12.88 -6.07
CA THR A 43 10.50 12.66 -5.45
C THR A 43 9.33 12.51 -6.41
N LEU A 44 9.56 12.41 -7.73
CA LEU A 44 8.47 12.28 -8.71
C LEU A 44 8.62 11.02 -9.55
N SER A 45 8.33 9.87 -8.94
CA SER A 45 8.13 8.61 -9.65
C SER A 45 6.66 8.54 -10.04
N GLY A 46 6.38 8.49 -11.35
CA GLY A 46 5.03 8.35 -11.89
C GLY A 46 4.32 7.07 -11.41
N PRO A 47 3.17 6.74 -12.02
CA PRO A 47 2.47 5.47 -11.76
C PRO A 47 3.41 4.26 -11.91
N VAL A 48 3.33 3.29 -11.00
CA VAL A 48 4.15 2.06 -11.04
C VAL A 48 3.40 1.00 -11.82
N ASN A 49 3.93 0.61 -12.99
CA ASN A 49 3.32 -0.39 -13.87
C ASN A 49 3.77 -1.83 -13.57
N ARG A 50 4.66 -2.01 -12.58
CA ARG A 50 5.06 -3.35 -12.11
C ARG A 50 4.06 -3.84 -11.08
N ILE A 51 3.51 -5.03 -11.29
CA ILE A 51 2.66 -5.68 -10.28
C ILE A 51 3.51 -6.02 -9.06
N HIS A 52 3.08 -5.55 -7.89
CA HIS A 52 3.81 -5.76 -6.66
C HIS A 52 2.91 -5.83 -5.42
N ILE A 53 3.51 -6.29 -4.33
CA ILE A 53 3.07 -6.06 -2.96
C ILE A 53 4.24 -5.39 -2.24
N ASP A 54 3.94 -4.32 -1.50
CA ASP A 54 4.95 -3.43 -0.92
C ASP A 54 5.87 -4.09 0.11
N GLN A 55 5.46 -5.21 0.71
CA GLN A 55 6.26 -5.96 1.67
C GLN A 55 6.06 -7.47 1.51
N SER A 56 7.14 -8.23 1.72
CA SER A 56 7.01 -9.64 2.11
C SER A 56 6.39 -9.76 3.51
N TYR A 57 5.97 -10.96 3.92
CA TYR A 57 5.47 -11.15 5.29
C TYR A 57 6.53 -10.81 6.35
N GLU A 58 7.78 -11.18 6.13
CA GLU A 58 8.90 -10.88 7.03
C GLU A 58 9.22 -9.39 7.05
N ALA A 59 9.35 -8.77 5.87
CA ALA A 59 9.61 -7.35 5.74
C ALA A 59 8.46 -6.46 6.24
N ALA A 60 7.22 -6.97 6.27
CA ALA A 60 6.09 -6.29 6.88
C ALA A 60 6.22 -6.27 8.41
N LEU A 61 6.56 -7.41 9.02
CA LEU A 61 6.72 -7.51 10.47
C LEU A 61 7.92 -6.72 10.99
N SER A 62 9.01 -6.67 10.22
CA SER A 62 10.20 -5.87 10.61
C SER A 62 9.91 -4.36 10.69
N ARG A 63 8.80 -3.88 10.13
CA ARG A 63 8.36 -2.48 10.28
C ARG A 63 7.99 -2.11 11.70
N VAL A 64 7.49 -3.07 12.49
CA VAL A 64 7.07 -2.80 13.86
C VAL A 64 8.27 -2.38 14.73
N PRO A 65 9.34 -3.18 14.89
CA PRO A 65 10.49 -2.76 15.69
C PRO A 65 11.27 -1.60 15.07
N PHE A 66 11.24 -1.44 13.75
CA PHE A 66 11.91 -0.31 13.09
C PHE A 66 11.24 1.04 13.39
N HIS A 67 9.90 1.09 13.43
CA HIS A 67 9.17 2.34 13.64
C HIS A 67 8.70 2.56 15.09
N LEU A 68 8.48 1.48 15.85
CA LEU A 68 7.94 1.50 17.20
C LEU A 68 8.77 0.57 18.13
N PRO A 69 10.09 0.82 18.29
CA PRO A 69 10.98 -0.10 18.99
C PRO A 69 10.58 -0.34 20.45
N GLU A 70 10.09 0.69 21.15
CA GLU A 70 9.73 0.61 22.57
C GLU A 70 8.51 -0.30 22.83
N ASP A 71 7.59 -0.36 21.87
CA ASP A 71 6.34 -1.13 21.99
C ASP A 71 6.38 -2.46 21.21
N ALA A 72 7.47 -2.74 20.49
CA ALA A 72 7.51 -3.80 19.48
C ALA A 72 7.14 -5.18 20.03
N ASP A 73 7.73 -5.57 21.16
CA ASP A 73 7.49 -6.87 21.80
C ASP A 73 6.03 -7.07 22.23
N LYS A 74 5.34 -5.97 22.58
CA LYS A 74 3.91 -5.99 22.92
C LYS A 74 3.08 -6.07 21.64
N LEU A 75 3.34 -5.20 20.68
CA LEU A 75 2.56 -5.08 19.45
C LEU A 75 2.63 -6.36 18.59
N LEU A 76 3.80 -7.00 18.54
CA LEU A 76 4.01 -8.27 17.81
C LEU A 76 3.35 -9.50 18.46
N LYS A 77 2.75 -9.36 19.65
CA LYS A 77 1.89 -10.41 20.25
C LYS A 77 0.43 -10.27 19.83
N SER A 78 0.07 -9.14 19.24
CA SER A 78 -1.28 -8.80 18.81
C SER A 78 -1.41 -8.81 17.29
N ARG A 79 -2.64 -8.75 16.77
CA ARG A 79 -2.84 -8.69 15.32
C ARG A 79 -2.25 -7.40 14.75
N VAL A 80 -1.37 -7.57 13.76
CA VAL A 80 -0.73 -6.48 13.02
C VAL A 80 -1.18 -6.51 11.57
N GLN A 81 -1.45 -5.33 11.02
CA GLN A 81 -1.70 -5.15 9.59
C GLN A 81 -0.84 -4.02 9.04
N ILE A 82 -0.57 -4.08 7.73
CA ILE A 82 -0.17 -2.91 6.96
C ILE A 82 -1.30 -2.62 5.98
N ILE A 83 -1.88 -1.43 6.08
CA ILE A 83 -2.93 -0.95 5.19
C ILE A 83 -2.42 0.29 4.47
N ASN A 84 -2.54 0.27 3.15
CA ASN A 84 -2.31 1.43 2.33
C ASN A 84 -3.63 2.19 2.15
N VAL A 85 -3.57 3.52 2.28
CA VAL A 85 -4.67 4.43 1.95
C VAL A 85 -4.25 5.24 0.73
N TRP A 86 -4.92 4.99 -0.38
CA TRP A 86 -4.64 5.62 -1.66
C TRP A 86 -5.73 6.63 -1.99
N ARG A 87 -5.32 7.90 -2.12
CA ARG A 87 -6.22 9.01 -2.43
C ARG A 87 -5.74 9.74 -3.67
N PRO A 88 -6.60 9.93 -4.68
CA PRO A 88 -6.26 10.75 -5.82
C PRO A 88 -6.33 12.24 -5.44
N ILE A 89 -5.42 13.04 -6.01
CA ILE A 89 -5.42 14.51 -5.85
C ILE A 89 -6.39 15.15 -6.86
N LYS A 90 -6.57 14.51 -8.01
CA LYS A 90 -7.52 14.86 -9.08
C LYS A 90 -8.23 13.59 -9.56
N THR A 91 -9.43 13.73 -10.13
CA THR A 91 -10.16 12.60 -10.72
C THR A 91 -9.30 11.80 -11.68
N VAL A 92 -9.22 10.49 -11.44
CA VAL A 92 -8.30 9.60 -12.15
C VAL A 92 -8.89 9.18 -13.50
N ARG A 93 -8.33 9.69 -14.58
CA ARG A 93 -8.72 9.34 -15.96
C ARG A 93 -7.67 8.57 -16.75
N ARG A 94 -6.41 8.62 -16.32
CA ARG A 94 -5.28 7.86 -16.89
C ARG A 94 -4.56 7.09 -15.81
N ASP A 95 -4.05 5.92 -16.16
CA ASP A 95 -3.25 5.05 -15.31
C ASP A 95 -3.91 4.73 -13.95
N PRO A 96 -5.16 4.25 -13.85
CA PRO A 96 -5.81 4.00 -12.56
C PRO A 96 -5.10 2.94 -11.71
N LEU A 97 -5.42 2.91 -10.40
CA LEU A 97 -4.89 1.89 -9.50
C LEU A 97 -5.75 0.64 -9.61
N ALA A 98 -5.14 -0.45 -10.06
CA ALA A 98 -5.74 -1.78 -10.01
C ALA A 98 -5.27 -2.51 -8.75
N VAL A 99 -6.20 -3.26 -8.16
CA VAL A 99 -5.96 -4.15 -7.02
C VAL A 99 -6.49 -5.54 -7.38
N ALA A 100 -5.72 -6.58 -7.10
CA ALA A 100 -6.14 -7.95 -7.33
C ALA A 100 -7.03 -8.47 -6.18
N GLU A 101 -7.99 -9.34 -6.52
CA GLU A 101 -8.71 -10.15 -5.52
C GLU A 101 -7.71 -11.05 -4.80
N ALA A 102 -7.62 -10.95 -3.47
CA ALA A 102 -6.62 -11.66 -2.67
C ALA A 102 -6.61 -13.18 -2.94
N ASN A 103 -7.79 -13.80 -2.95
CA ASN A 103 -7.95 -15.23 -3.13
C ASN A 103 -7.74 -15.71 -4.57
N SER A 104 -7.57 -14.77 -5.52
CA SER A 104 -7.19 -15.11 -6.90
C SER A 104 -5.67 -15.24 -7.07
N VAL A 105 -4.87 -14.75 -6.10
CA VAL A 105 -3.40 -14.73 -6.18
C VAL A 105 -2.77 -15.56 -5.06
N ASN A 106 -2.42 -16.79 -5.40
CA ASN A 106 -1.81 -17.75 -4.47
C ASN A 106 -0.38 -17.36 -4.09
N ASP A 107 0.13 -17.91 -2.97
CA ASP A 107 1.51 -17.68 -2.52
C ASP A 107 2.55 -18.17 -3.55
N ASP A 108 2.27 -19.24 -4.31
CA ASP A 108 3.14 -19.75 -5.38
C ASP A 108 3.35 -18.76 -6.54
N SER A 109 2.41 -17.82 -6.70
CA SER A 109 2.51 -16.74 -7.68
C SER A 109 3.44 -15.62 -7.22
N LEU A 110 3.92 -15.63 -5.98
CA LEU A 110 4.80 -14.60 -5.45
C LEU A 110 6.27 -14.96 -5.58
N VAL A 111 7.07 -13.93 -5.87
CA VAL A 111 8.52 -14.00 -5.88
C VAL A 111 9.05 -12.90 -4.98
N VAL A 112 9.82 -13.26 -3.97
CA VAL A 112 10.51 -12.28 -3.12
C VAL A 112 11.50 -11.52 -3.98
N ALA A 113 11.42 -10.20 -3.92
CA ALA A 113 12.36 -9.28 -4.52
C ALA A 113 12.97 -8.42 -3.40
N GLU A 114 14.22 -8.71 -3.08
CA GLU A 114 15.00 -7.98 -2.07
C GLU A 114 15.30 -6.55 -2.53
N ILE A 115 15.26 -5.63 -1.58
CA ILE A 115 15.65 -4.23 -1.74
C ILE A 115 16.67 -3.92 -0.65
N ILE A 116 17.92 -3.76 -1.04
CA ILE A 116 19.01 -3.45 -0.12
C ILE A 116 19.03 -1.93 0.09
N TYR A 117 18.76 -1.47 1.31
CA TYR A 117 18.99 -0.08 1.71
C TYR A 117 20.26 -0.02 2.59
N PRO A 118 20.92 1.16 2.69
CA PRO A 118 22.10 1.30 3.54
C PRO A 118 21.87 0.93 5.02
N ASP A 119 20.65 1.14 5.51
CA ASP A 119 20.26 1.00 6.92
C ASP A 119 19.42 -0.23 7.22
N ARG A 120 18.92 -0.94 6.20
CA ARG A 120 18.05 -2.11 6.35
C ARG A 120 17.89 -2.91 5.05
N ASN A 121 17.56 -4.18 5.18
CA ASN A 121 17.02 -4.95 4.07
C ASN A 121 15.50 -4.78 4.04
N GLY A 122 14.97 -4.46 2.86
CA GLY A 122 13.55 -4.54 2.55
C GLY A 122 13.30 -5.70 1.62
N GLU A 123 12.06 -6.18 1.59
CA GLU A 123 11.62 -7.17 0.62
C GLU A 123 10.24 -6.77 0.12
N THR A 124 10.01 -6.99 -1.17
CA THR A 124 8.70 -6.85 -1.82
C THR A 124 8.31 -8.17 -2.45
N TYR A 125 7.04 -8.35 -2.80
CA TYR A 125 6.67 -9.43 -3.72
C TYR A 125 6.51 -8.88 -5.13
N ALA A 126 7.23 -9.47 -6.08
CA ALA A 126 6.81 -9.48 -7.47
C ALA A 126 5.79 -10.61 -7.69
N VAL A 127 4.93 -10.46 -8.70
CA VAL A 127 3.84 -11.41 -8.95
C VAL A 127 4.00 -12.00 -10.35
N LYS A 128 4.03 -13.34 -10.42
CA LYS A 128 4.03 -14.11 -11.66
C LYS A 128 2.71 -13.88 -12.40
N TYR A 129 2.75 -13.94 -13.72
CA TYR A 129 1.52 -13.91 -14.51
C TYR A 129 0.72 -15.20 -14.29
N ASP A 130 -0.57 -15.05 -14.05
CA ASP A 130 -1.56 -16.14 -14.10
C ASP A 130 -2.87 -15.55 -14.65
N PRO A 131 -3.46 -16.13 -15.71
CA PRO A 131 -4.74 -15.68 -16.26
C PRO A 131 -5.92 -15.77 -15.28
N LYS A 132 -5.78 -16.52 -14.18
CA LYS A 132 -6.81 -16.64 -13.13
C LYS A 132 -6.84 -15.45 -12.18
N HIS A 133 -5.79 -14.61 -12.17
CA HIS A 133 -5.76 -13.41 -11.35
C HIS A 133 -6.91 -12.47 -11.73
N LYS A 134 -7.75 -12.09 -10.76
CA LYS A 134 -8.85 -11.17 -10.99
C LYS A 134 -8.47 -9.77 -10.52
N TRP A 135 -8.60 -8.81 -11.42
CA TRP A 135 -8.20 -7.42 -11.19
C TRP A 135 -9.41 -6.50 -11.18
N PHE A 136 -9.40 -5.56 -10.25
CA PHE A 136 -10.44 -4.57 -10.07
C PHE A 136 -9.81 -3.19 -10.00
N TYR A 137 -10.50 -2.21 -10.58
CA TYR A 137 -10.19 -0.80 -10.42
C TYR A 137 -11.51 -0.02 -10.42
N LYS A 138 -11.47 1.18 -9.84
CA LYS A 138 -12.60 2.10 -9.92
C LYS A 138 -12.32 3.14 -11.00
N SER A 139 -13.21 3.21 -11.99
CA SER A 139 -13.17 4.24 -13.02
C SER A 139 -13.45 5.61 -12.39
N GLU A 140 -12.72 6.63 -12.85
CA GLU A 140 -12.91 8.02 -12.43
C GLU A 140 -12.92 8.24 -10.91
N LEU A 141 -12.06 7.53 -10.17
CA LEU A 141 -11.93 7.72 -8.72
C LEU A 141 -11.62 9.20 -8.42
N SER A 142 -12.48 9.84 -7.65
CA SER A 142 -12.43 11.27 -7.35
C SER A 142 -11.67 11.57 -6.04
N PRO A 143 -11.22 12.82 -5.81
CA PRO A 143 -10.50 13.20 -4.58
C PRO A 143 -11.28 13.04 -3.28
N ASP A 144 -12.59 12.89 -3.36
CA ASP A 144 -13.47 12.63 -2.21
C ASP A 144 -13.54 11.14 -1.83
N GLU A 145 -12.85 10.30 -2.61
CA GLU A 145 -12.87 8.85 -2.46
C GLU A 145 -11.46 8.31 -2.19
N VAL A 146 -11.39 7.24 -1.40
CA VAL A 146 -10.13 6.60 -1.03
C VAL A 146 -10.23 5.10 -1.22
N LEU A 147 -9.14 4.49 -1.68
CA LEU A 147 -8.99 3.04 -1.69
C LEU A 147 -8.14 2.61 -0.49
N LEU A 148 -8.70 1.69 0.30
CA LEU A 148 -7.98 1.03 1.39
C LEU A 148 -7.69 -0.40 0.95
N PHE A 149 -6.45 -0.82 1.05
CA PHE A 149 -6.08 -2.20 0.71
C PHE A 149 -4.95 -2.71 1.60
N LYS A 150 -4.98 -4.01 1.89
CA LYS A 150 -4.00 -4.66 2.76
C LYS A 150 -2.72 -4.97 1.99
N CYS A 151 -1.60 -4.51 2.50
CA CYS A 151 -0.28 -5.03 2.13
C CYS A 151 0.12 -6.19 3.05
N PHE A 152 -0.41 -6.24 4.27
CA PHE A 152 -0.15 -7.29 5.25
C PHE A 152 -1.29 -7.46 6.28
N ASP A 153 -1.50 -8.68 6.76
CA ASP A 153 -2.31 -9.04 7.92
C ASP A 153 -1.67 -10.28 8.58
N SER A 154 -1.48 -10.24 9.90
CA SER A 154 -0.84 -11.34 10.63
C SER A 154 -1.75 -12.55 10.79
N LYS A 155 -3.07 -12.38 10.72
CA LYS A 155 -4.05 -13.47 10.90
C LYS A 155 -3.95 -14.55 9.81
N LEU A 156 -4.10 -15.81 10.23
CA LEU A 156 -4.00 -17.01 9.37
C LEU A 156 -5.33 -17.75 9.19
N ASP A 157 -6.44 -17.12 9.53
CA ASP A 157 -7.79 -17.72 9.54
C ASP A 157 -8.52 -17.71 8.19
N GLY A 158 -7.76 -17.70 7.08
CA GLY A 158 -8.30 -17.71 5.72
C GLY A 158 -8.77 -16.36 5.18
N ARG A 159 -8.68 -15.27 5.97
CA ARG A 159 -8.97 -13.92 5.48
C ARG A 159 -7.94 -13.44 4.46
N ALA A 160 -8.30 -12.43 3.66
CA ALA A 160 -7.33 -11.73 2.81
C ALA A 160 -6.23 -11.07 3.66
N ARG A 161 -4.97 -11.42 3.38
CA ARG A 161 -3.79 -10.92 4.12
C ARG A 161 -2.98 -9.87 3.36
N ARG A 162 -3.05 -9.88 2.04
CA ARG A 162 -2.29 -9.01 1.14
C ARG A 162 -2.98 -8.97 -0.21
N VAL A 163 -2.81 -7.88 -0.95
CA VAL A 163 -3.28 -7.78 -2.33
C VAL A 163 -2.22 -7.17 -3.25
N PRO A 164 -1.91 -7.83 -4.38
CA PRO A 164 -1.16 -7.19 -5.46
C PRO A 164 -1.86 -5.95 -5.98
N HIS A 165 -1.07 -4.96 -6.36
CA HIS A 165 -1.56 -3.73 -6.94
C HIS A 165 -0.58 -3.19 -7.99
N THR A 166 -1.13 -2.40 -8.92
CA THR A 166 -0.36 -1.80 -10.01
C THR A 166 -1.12 -0.61 -10.61
N ALA A 167 -0.41 0.29 -11.27
CA ALA A 167 -1.00 1.10 -12.32
C ALA A 167 -1.10 0.30 -13.62
N PHE A 168 -2.05 0.67 -14.49
CA PHE A 168 -2.17 0.07 -15.81
C PHE A 168 -2.77 1.07 -16.80
N ALA A 169 -2.42 0.94 -18.07
CA ALA A 169 -2.98 1.77 -19.13
C ALA A 169 -4.41 1.31 -19.48
N VAL A 170 -5.34 2.26 -19.60
CA VAL A 170 -6.68 2.03 -20.14
C VAL A 170 -6.68 2.52 -21.59
N PRO A 171 -6.94 1.67 -22.59
CA PRO A 171 -7.00 2.09 -23.98
C PRO A 171 -7.97 3.25 -24.20
N GLY A 172 -7.55 4.27 -24.95
CA GLY A 172 -8.36 5.47 -25.24
C GLY A 172 -8.26 6.57 -24.17
N THR A 173 -7.34 6.44 -23.20
CA THR A 173 -7.08 7.47 -22.17
C THR A 173 -5.71 8.12 -22.32
N GLU A 174 -5.00 7.85 -23.42
CA GLU A 174 -3.62 8.30 -23.64
C GLU A 174 -3.51 9.83 -23.68
N ASP A 175 -4.56 10.52 -24.16
CA ASP A 175 -4.67 11.98 -24.24
C ASP A 175 -5.04 12.64 -22.90
N LYS A 176 -5.43 11.87 -21.88
CA LYS A 176 -5.86 12.40 -20.57
C LYS A 176 -4.66 12.80 -19.71
N GLU A 177 -4.93 13.65 -18.72
CA GLU A 177 -3.91 14.03 -17.73
C GLU A 177 -3.41 12.80 -16.94
N SER A 178 -2.10 12.78 -16.67
CA SER A 178 -1.53 11.82 -15.71
C SER A 178 -2.24 11.91 -14.37
N ARG A 179 -2.51 10.76 -13.76
CA ARG A 179 -2.99 10.75 -12.37
C ARG A 179 -1.98 11.38 -11.42
N GLU A 180 -2.53 12.03 -10.41
CA GLU A 180 -1.80 12.52 -9.25
C GLU A 180 -2.41 11.89 -8.00
N SER A 181 -1.60 11.32 -7.12
CA SER A 181 -2.10 10.59 -5.95
C SER A 181 -1.19 10.70 -4.73
N ILE A 182 -1.79 10.49 -3.57
CA ILE A 182 -1.11 10.30 -2.29
C ILE A 182 -1.37 8.86 -1.84
N GLU A 183 -0.31 8.17 -1.46
CA GLU A 183 -0.37 6.86 -0.84
C GLU A 183 0.19 6.96 0.57
N ILE A 184 -0.64 6.69 1.57
CA ILE A 184 -0.23 6.57 2.97
C ILE A 184 -0.04 5.09 3.29
N ARG A 185 1.04 4.73 4.00
CA ARG A 185 1.22 3.39 4.55
C ARG A 185 1.19 3.45 6.07
N ALA A 186 0.33 2.63 6.65
CA ALA A 186 0.12 2.61 8.08
C ALA A 186 0.27 1.21 8.64
N LEU A 187 0.93 1.12 9.79
CA LEU A 187 0.80 -0.01 10.70
C LEU A 187 -0.51 0.14 11.45
N VAL A 188 -1.30 -0.93 11.48
CA VAL A 188 -2.63 -0.97 12.11
C VAL A 188 -2.65 -2.13 13.09
N PHE A 189 -2.94 -1.85 14.35
CA PHE A 189 -2.86 -2.81 15.45
C PHE A 189 -4.22 -3.01 16.09
N HIS A 190 -4.53 -4.27 16.40
CA HIS A 190 -5.70 -4.68 17.18
C HIS A 190 -5.17 -5.35 18.44
N GLU A 191 -4.85 -4.54 19.46
CA GLU A 191 -4.19 -5.01 20.70
C GLU A 191 -5.05 -5.98 21.53
N ASP A 192 -6.35 -6.03 21.26
CA ASP A 192 -7.33 -6.95 21.82
C ASP A 192 -7.39 -8.31 21.09
N GLN A 193 -6.70 -8.45 19.96
CA GLN A 193 -6.69 -9.67 19.14
C GLN A 193 -5.31 -10.32 19.16
N THR A 194 -5.27 -11.66 19.21
CA THR A 194 -4.02 -12.44 19.08
C THR A 194 -3.36 -12.21 17.72
N PHE A 195 -2.04 -12.40 17.64
CA PHE A 195 -1.27 -12.24 16.41
C PHE A 195 -1.79 -13.09 15.22
N ALA A 196 -1.91 -14.40 15.41
CA ALA A 196 -2.44 -15.35 14.43
C ALA A 196 -3.89 -15.72 14.74
#